data_AF-A1SX80-F1
#
_entry.id   AF-A1SX80-F1
#
_cell.length_a   1.000
_cell.length_b   1.000
_cell.length_c   1.000
_cell.angle_alpha   90.00
_cell.angle_beta   90.00
_cell.angle_gamma   90.00
#
_symmetry.space_group_name_H-M   'P 1'
#
loop_
_entity.id
_entity.type
_entity.pdbx_description
1 polymer ?
#
loop_
_entity_poly.entity_id
_entity_poly.type
_entity_poly.pdbx_seq_one_letter_code
_entity_poly.pdbx_strand_id
1 'polypeptide(L)'
;MTVFLLFSLALNAQPLSDQDLKIMGRALANYQLCADVAKKQKDPAMFNYYNDMYNDSLRDGKLFYIGQVQLIFSEQQKTAIKLTQIDKESIKGLCISRFDDLSRKMQE
;
A
#
# COMPACT_ATOMS: atom_id res chain seq x y z
N MET A 1 -2.92 -50.68 -11.82
CA MET A 1 -4.06 -49.87 -12.32
C MET A 1 -4.66 -49.15 -11.13
N THR A 2 -4.73 -47.80 -11.21
CA THR A 2 -5.63 -46.90 -10.46
C THR A 2 -5.45 -46.83 -8.93
N VAL A 3 -5.34 -45.67 -8.25
CA VAL A 3 -6.01 -44.37 -8.47
C VAL A 3 -5.09 -43.23 -7.99
N PHE A 4 -4.83 -42.26 -8.87
CA PHE A 4 -4.29 -40.94 -8.53
C PHE A 4 -5.40 -40.11 -7.85
N LEU A 5 -5.37 -39.98 -6.52
CA LEU A 5 -6.18 -39.01 -5.77
C LEU A 5 -5.41 -37.68 -5.70
N LEU A 6 -5.31 -37.01 -6.84
CA LEU A 6 -4.81 -35.63 -6.94
C LEU A 6 -5.84 -34.85 -7.75
N PHE A 7 -6.99 -34.59 -7.15
CA PHE A 7 -7.99 -33.70 -7.72
C PHE A 7 -8.35 -32.61 -6.71
N SER A 8 -7.73 -31.45 -6.94
CA SER A 8 -8.43 -30.17 -6.90
C SER A 8 -8.85 -29.66 -5.52
N LEU A 9 -7.88 -29.36 -4.67
CA LEU A 9 -8.02 -28.13 -3.86
C LEU A 9 -7.88 -26.95 -4.82
N ALA A 10 -8.95 -26.66 -5.55
CA ALA A 10 -9.11 -25.35 -6.14
C ALA A 10 -9.11 -24.37 -4.96
N LEU A 11 -7.97 -23.72 -4.72
CA LEU A 11 -7.91 -22.51 -3.90
C LEU A 11 -8.92 -21.55 -4.54
N ASN A 12 -10.13 -21.50 -4.00
CA ASN A 12 -11.07 -20.46 -4.31
C ASN A 12 -10.46 -19.17 -3.76
N ALA A 13 -9.65 -18.49 -4.57
CA ALA A 13 -9.26 -17.12 -4.29
C ALA A 13 -10.56 -16.33 -4.14
N GLN A 14 -10.90 -15.98 -2.89
CA GLN A 14 -12.09 -15.18 -2.65
C GLN A 14 -11.93 -13.86 -3.41
N PRO A 15 -12.94 -13.43 -4.17
CA PRO A 15 -12.90 -12.13 -4.80
C PRO A 15 -12.71 -11.07 -3.72
N LEU A 16 -11.73 -10.19 -3.89
CA LEU A 16 -11.49 -9.08 -2.98
C LEU A 16 -12.77 -8.25 -2.83
N SER A 17 -13.10 -7.91 -1.60
CA SER A 17 -14.26 -7.05 -1.34
C SER A 17 -13.96 -5.60 -1.76
N ASP A 18 -15.00 -4.83 -2.07
CA ASP A 18 -14.89 -3.39 -2.28
C ASP A 18 -14.20 -2.67 -1.10
N GLN A 19 -14.36 -3.20 0.11
CA GLN A 19 -13.73 -2.64 1.29
C GLN A 19 -12.22 -2.85 1.25
N ASP A 20 -11.74 -4.02 0.83
CA ASP A 20 -10.30 -4.31 0.70
C ASP A 20 -9.66 -3.42 -0.36
N LEU A 21 -10.33 -3.24 -1.49
CA LEU A 21 -9.90 -2.35 -2.57
C LEU A 21 -9.80 -0.90 -2.10
N LYS A 22 -10.77 -0.43 -1.29
CA LYS A 22 -10.72 0.89 -0.67
C LYS A 22 -9.60 1.00 0.37
N ILE A 23 -9.34 -0.04 1.16
CA ILE A 23 -8.21 -0.07 2.10
C ILE A 23 -6.90 0.09 1.33
N MET A 24 -6.74 -0.61 0.21
CA MET A 24 -5.56 -0.48 -0.65
C MET A 24 -5.40 0.94 -1.21
N GLY A 25 -6.47 1.56 -1.70
CA GLY A 25 -6.43 2.96 -2.15
C GLY A 25 -5.99 3.93 -1.05
N ARG A 26 -6.53 3.76 0.18
CA ARG A 26 -6.07 4.53 1.35
C ARG A 26 -4.61 4.30 1.68
N ALA A 27 -4.14 3.06 1.61
CA ALA A 27 -2.74 2.70 1.89
C ALA A 27 -1.79 3.37 0.88
N LEU A 28 -2.09 3.28 -0.42
CA LEU A 28 -1.31 3.92 -1.48
C LEU A 28 -1.17 5.44 -1.27
N ALA A 29 -2.25 6.11 -0.85
CA ALA A 29 -2.21 7.54 -0.54
C ALA A 29 -1.28 7.86 0.65
N ASN A 30 -1.31 7.02 1.70
CA ASN A 30 -0.43 7.18 2.87
C ASN A 30 1.03 6.93 2.50
N TYR A 31 1.34 5.88 1.74
CA TYR A 31 2.71 5.58 1.32
C TYR A 31 3.30 6.70 0.47
N GLN A 32 2.55 7.19 -0.51
CA GLN A 32 2.98 8.31 -1.34
C GLN A 32 3.27 9.57 -0.48
N LEU A 33 2.36 9.92 0.43
CA LEU A 33 2.55 11.06 1.31
C LEU A 33 3.78 10.91 2.20
N CYS A 34 3.98 9.74 2.79
CA CYS A 34 5.11 9.51 3.69
C CYS A 34 6.46 9.45 2.95
N ALA A 35 6.48 8.98 1.70
CA ALA A 35 7.64 9.11 0.83
C ALA A 35 7.99 10.59 0.55
N ASP A 36 6.99 11.43 0.31
CA ASP A 36 7.20 12.87 0.10
C ASP A 36 7.66 13.60 1.37
N VAL A 37 7.15 13.19 2.53
CA VAL A 37 7.62 13.65 3.85
C VAL A 37 9.06 13.24 4.08
N ALA A 38 9.45 12.00 3.76
CA ALA A 38 10.82 11.50 3.88
C ALA A 38 11.80 12.30 3.02
N LYS A 39 11.43 12.58 1.76
CA LYS A 39 12.20 13.47 0.87
C LYS A 39 12.46 14.84 1.50
N LYS A 40 11.42 15.47 2.06
CA LYS A 40 11.54 16.79 2.71
C LYS A 40 12.43 16.75 3.96
N GLN A 41 12.39 15.65 4.70
CA GLN A 41 13.23 15.43 5.88
C GLN A 41 14.65 14.97 5.55
N LYS A 42 14.95 14.68 4.28
CA LYS A 42 16.22 14.09 3.86
C LYS A 42 16.50 12.76 4.55
N ASP A 43 15.47 11.95 4.73
CA ASP A 43 15.54 10.61 5.31
C ASP A 43 15.45 9.56 4.19
N PRO A 44 16.58 9.13 3.60
CA PRO A 44 16.57 8.21 2.47
C PRO A 44 16.04 6.82 2.85
N ALA A 45 16.30 6.35 4.07
CA ALA A 45 15.82 5.05 4.54
C ALA A 45 14.28 5.03 4.60
N MET A 46 13.67 6.07 5.18
CA MET A 46 12.21 6.19 5.22
C MET A 46 11.61 6.40 3.82
N PHE A 47 12.31 7.11 2.94
CA PHE A 47 11.88 7.29 1.56
C PHE A 47 11.82 5.95 0.81
N ASN A 48 12.91 5.17 0.87
CA ASN A 48 13.00 3.87 0.21
C ASN A 48 11.90 2.93 0.73
N TYR A 49 11.74 2.84 2.05
CA TYR A 49 10.68 2.04 2.67
C TYR A 49 9.29 2.34 2.12
N TYR A 50 8.86 3.61 2.14
CA TYR A 50 7.51 3.95 1.67
C TYR A 50 7.37 3.85 0.15
N ASN A 51 8.44 4.11 -0.59
CA ASN A 51 8.46 3.95 -2.03
C ASN A 51 8.34 2.48 -2.44
N ASP A 52 9.00 1.57 -1.73
CA ASP A 52 8.89 0.12 -1.95
C ASP A 52 7.49 -0.38 -1.65
N MET A 53 6.91 0.00 -0.50
CA MET A 53 5.53 -0.34 -0.14
C MET A 53 4.52 0.15 -1.18
N TYR A 54 4.73 1.34 -1.74
CA TYR A 54 3.91 1.89 -2.82
C TYR A 54 4.04 1.07 -4.10
N ASN A 55 5.26 0.78 -4.54
CA ASN A 55 5.53 0.07 -5.79
C ASN A 55 5.09 -1.40 -5.73
N ASP A 56 5.27 -2.06 -4.58
CA ASP A 56 4.80 -3.42 -4.35
C ASP A 56 3.27 -3.49 -4.40
N SER A 57 2.59 -2.54 -3.74
CA SER A 57 1.12 -2.43 -3.80
C SER A 57 0.60 -2.20 -5.22
N LEU A 58 1.30 -1.40 -6.04
CA LEU A 58 0.95 -1.20 -7.44
C LEU A 58 1.21 -2.43 -8.31
N ARG A 59 2.27 -3.21 -8.01
CA ARG A 59 2.58 -4.46 -8.70
C ARG A 59 1.47 -5.47 -8.48
N ASP A 60 1.00 -5.62 -7.24
CA ASP A 60 -0.14 -6.47 -6.90
C ASP A 60 -1.42 -5.98 -7.60
N GLY A 61 -1.53 -4.66 -7.76
CA GLY A 61 -2.54 -3.97 -8.56
C GLY A 61 -2.75 -4.49 -9.98
N LYS A 62 -1.71 -5.03 -10.62
CA LYS A 62 -1.76 -5.53 -12.01
C LYS A 62 -2.60 -6.81 -12.15
N LEU A 63 -2.90 -7.48 -11.04
CA LEU A 63 -3.74 -8.68 -11.02
C LEU A 63 -5.24 -8.35 -10.96
N PHE A 64 -5.60 -7.07 -10.81
CA PHE A 64 -6.99 -6.64 -10.69
C PHE A 64 -7.63 -6.30 -12.04
N TYR A 65 -8.93 -6.52 -12.12
CA TYR A 65 -9.73 -6.10 -13.27
C TYR A 65 -9.95 -4.58 -13.26
N ILE A 66 -10.26 -3.99 -14.42
CA ILE A 66 -10.34 -2.53 -14.63
C ILE A 66 -11.22 -1.82 -13.57
N GLY A 67 -12.39 -2.38 -13.23
CA GLY A 67 -13.29 -1.78 -12.24
C GLY A 67 -12.69 -1.71 -10.82
N GLN A 68 -11.93 -2.72 -10.43
CA GLN A 68 -11.25 -2.75 -9.13
C GLN A 68 -10.13 -1.72 -9.08
N VAL A 69 -9.36 -1.60 -10.17
CA VAL A 69 -8.31 -0.58 -10.32
C VAL A 69 -8.90 0.83 -10.23
N GLN A 70 -10.03 1.09 -10.89
CA GLN A 70 -10.72 2.38 -10.80
C GLN A 70 -11.18 2.70 -9.37
N LEU A 71 -11.69 1.71 -8.64
CA LEU A 71 -12.08 1.89 -7.24
C LEU A 71 -10.88 2.23 -6.34
N ILE A 72 -9.77 1.51 -6.49
CA ILE A 72 -8.51 1.78 -5.78
C ILE A 72 -8.04 3.21 -6.03
N PHE A 73 -7.95 3.62 -7.30
CA PHE A 73 -7.50 4.97 -7.65
C PHE A 73 -8.45 6.07 -7.16
N SER A 74 -9.77 5.83 -7.25
CA SER A 74 -10.76 6.78 -6.72
C SER A 74 -10.58 6.99 -5.23
N GLU A 75 -10.39 5.91 -4.46
CA GLU A 75 -10.19 6.00 -3.02
C GLU A 75 -8.83 6.60 -2.66
N GLN A 76 -7.78 6.31 -3.43
CA GLN A 76 -6.46 6.95 -3.28
C GLN A 76 -6.56 8.47 -3.42
N GLN A 77 -7.21 8.96 -4.46
CA GLN A 77 -7.39 10.41 -4.67
C GLN A 77 -8.21 11.07 -3.56
N LYS A 78 -9.33 10.46 -3.17
CA LYS A 78 -10.16 10.95 -2.04
C LYS A 78 -9.35 11.03 -0.75
N THR A 79 -8.52 10.03 -0.50
CA THR A 79 -7.68 9.98 0.70
C THR A 79 -6.58 11.02 0.65
N ALA A 80 -5.92 11.19 -0.49
CA ALA A 80 -4.90 12.22 -0.67
C ALA A 80 -5.48 13.62 -0.36
N ILE A 81 -6.67 13.94 -0.86
CA ILE A 81 -7.37 15.21 -0.57
C ILE A 81 -7.67 15.36 0.93
N LYS A 82 -8.10 14.29 1.62
CA LYS A 82 -8.33 14.36 3.07
C LYS A 82 -7.03 14.60 3.84
N LEU A 83 -5.94 13.95 3.43
CA LEU A 83 -4.65 14.08 4.08
C LEU A 83 -4.06 15.50 3.94
N THR A 84 -4.41 16.27 2.90
CA THR A 84 -3.97 17.67 2.79
C THR A 84 -4.62 18.61 3.81
N GLN A 85 -5.69 18.18 4.46
CA GLN A 85 -6.39 18.94 5.50
C GLN A 85 -5.77 18.75 6.89
N ILE A 86 -4.87 17.78 7.04
CA ILE A 86 -4.14 17.53 8.29
C ILE A 86 -2.90 18.41 8.33
N ASP A 87 -2.58 18.94 9.51
CA ASP A 87 -1.38 19.75 9.67
C ASP A 87 -0.10 18.94 9.40
N LYS A 88 0.95 19.64 8.95
CA LYS A 88 2.19 19.01 8.48
C LYS A 88 2.94 18.28 9.59
N GLU A 89 2.89 18.74 10.83
CA GLU A 89 3.61 18.11 11.94
C GLU A 89 2.92 16.81 12.37
N SER A 90 1.58 16.78 12.39
CA SER A 90 0.81 15.56 12.61
C SER A 90 1.07 14.52 11.52
N ILE A 91 1.09 14.92 10.24
CA ILE A 91 1.45 14.03 9.13
C ILE A 91 2.88 13.48 9.29
N LYS A 92 3.83 14.35 9.66
CA LYS A 92 5.21 13.94 9.91
C LYS A 92 5.28 12.91 11.05
N GLY A 93 4.61 13.17 12.17
CA GLY A 93 4.55 12.24 13.31
C GLY A 93 3.92 10.91 12.94
N LEU A 94 2.86 10.92 12.14
CA LEU A 94 2.23 9.70 11.62
C LEU A 94 3.18 8.88 10.74
N CYS A 95 3.95 9.51 9.86
CA CYS A 95 4.91 8.79 9.01
C CYS A 95 6.07 8.22 9.82
N ILE A 96 6.63 8.98 10.76
CA ILE A 96 7.76 8.50 11.57
C ILE A 96 7.32 7.36 12.50
N SER A 97 6.14 7.45 13.12
CA SER A 97 5.65 6.42 14.05
C SER A 97 5.45 5.04 13.42
N ARG A 98 5.35 4.97 12.09
CA ARG A 98 5.13 3.73 11.32
C ARG A 98 6.41 3.19 10.68
N PHE A 99 7.54 3.85 10.90
CA PHE A 99 8.85 3.45 10.39
C PHE A 99 9.80 3.22 11.57
N ASP A 100 9.80 1.98 12.07
CA ASP A 100 10.59 1.59 13.24
C ASP A 100 12.08 1.40 12.91
N ASP A 101 12.89 1.23 13.95
CA ASP A 101 14.34 1.07 13.83
C ASP A 101 14.75 -0.17 13.03
N LEU A 102 13.93 -1.23 13.05
CA LEU A 102 14.18 -2.43 12.27
C LEU A 102 14.01 -2.14 10.78
N SER A 103 12.89 -1.50 10.42
CA SER A 103 12.59 -1.05 9.06
C SER A 103 13.71 -0.13 8.54
N ARG A 104 14.26 0.73 9.41
CA ARG A 104 15.40 1.60 9.06
C ARG A 104 16.65 0.82 8.69
N LYS A 105 17.05 -0.16 9.49
CA LYS A 105 18.23 -1.01 9.23
C LYS A 105 18.12 -1.85 7.96
N MET A 106 16.91 -2.19 7.53
CA MET A 106 16.67 -2.95 6.30
C MET A 106 16.82 -2.11 5.03
N GLN A 107 16.95 -0.79 5.16
CA GLN A 107 16.92 0.19 4.07
C GLN A 107 18.25 0.95 3.90
N GLU A 108 19.24 0.65 4.75
CA GLU A 108 20.63 1.09 4.69
C GLU A 108 21.48 0.11 3.86
#